data_AF-A0A3D5UXR2-F1
#
_entry.id   AF-A0A3D5UXR2-F1
#
_cell.length_a   1.000
_cell.length_b   1.000
_cell.length_c   1.000
_cell.angle_alpha   90.00
_cell.angle_beta   90.00
_cell.angle_gamma   90.00
#
_symmetry.space_group_name_H-M   'P 1'
#
loop_
_entity.id
_entity.type
_entity.pdbx_description
1 polymer ?
#
loop_
_entity_poly.entity_id
_entity_poly.type
_entity_poly.pdbx_seq_one_letter_code
_entity_poly.pdbx_strand_id
1 'polypeptide(L)'
;MAGTMVVFGDSITFGHNVTPGRQYKFRVSEGLNRPIVHDFAANNNCAADQAQFGLSVPPEPDQLSLIMVGLNDARIYGDDRVLQHCYERFLRRLIADRFLARRVVARDGIMQKAGYWWDVEANSIGMTSEEGGASARTEVSGRSIYIGHIIQDHPASRGVADIYVDGVKTGTVSSDGTAGCTTAQGLSYGPALTRFDGFADGSHEVEVRVVTPGARFRLDY
;
A
#
# COMPACT_ATOMS: atom_id res chain seq x y z
N MET A 1 -11.76 7.03 27.61
CA MET A 1 -10.67 6.04 27.82
C MET A 1 -9.49 6.48 26.96
N ALA A 2 -8.24 6.28 27.38
CA ALA A 2 -7.12 6.53 26.50
C ALA A 2 -7.19 5.55 25.31
N GLY A 3 -6.99 6.04 24.09
CA GLY A 3 -7.06 5.19 22.90
C GLY A 3 -5.93 4.15 22.86
N THR A 4 -5.96 3.27 21.86
CA THR A 4 -4.98 2.17 21.69
C THR A 4 -3.83 2.58 20.77
N MET A 5 -2.82 1.73 20.64
CA MET A 5 -1.71 1.88 19.69
C MET A 5 -1.50 0.61 18.86
N VAL A 6 -1.23 0.79 17.57
CA VAL A 6 -0.74 -0.27 16.67
C VAL A 6 0.67 0.10 16.23
N VAL A 7 1.56 -0.89 16.21
CA VAL A 7 2.97 -0.69 15.90
C VAL A 7 3.32 -1.44 14.62
N PHE A 8 3.87 -0.71 13.66
CA PHE A 8 4.49 -1.25 12.46
C PHE A 8 5.96 -0.87 12.46
N GLY A 9 6.82 -1.84 12.15
CA GLY A 9 8.22 -1.52 11.99
C GLY A 9 9.15 -2.66 11.64
N ASP A 10 10.42 -2.29 11.63
CA ASP A 10 11.52 -3.16 11.25
C ASP A 10 12.39 -3.55 12.46
N SER A 11 13.63 -3.94 12.20
CA SER A 11 14.60 -4.36 13.22
C SER A 11 14.84 -3.32 14.32
N ILE A 12 14.67 -2.01 14.04
CA ILE A 12 14.80 -0.94 15.03
C ILE A 12 13.61 -1.01 16.00
N THR A 13 12.41 -1.09 15.48
CA THR A 13 11.15 -1.13 16.24
C THR A 13 10.98 -2.44 16.98
N PHE A 14 11.43 -3.54 16.39
CA PHE A 14 11.51 -4.84 17.05
C PHE A 14 12.49 -4.81 18.24
N GLY A 15 13.52 -3.98 18.17
CA GLY A 15 14.57 -3.90 19.18
C GLY A 15 15.48 -5.13 19.16
N HIS A 16 16.10 -5.41 18.00
CA HIS A 16 17.05 -6.52 17.88
C HIS A 16 18.12 -6.45 18.98
N ASN A 17 18.26 -7.54 19.75
CA ASN A 17 19.14 -7.63 20.94
C ASN A 17 18.84 -6.64 22.07
N VAL A 18 17.63 -6.07 22.13
CA VAL A 18 17.17 -5.17 23.19
C VAL A 18 16.07 -5.86 24.00
N THR A 19 16.22 -5.87 25.33
CA THR A 19 15.19 -6.40 26.23
C THR A 19 13.88 -5.61 26.08
N PRO A 20 12.69 -6.26 26.16
CA PRO A 20 11.41 -5.61 25.90
C PRO A 20 11.23 -4.27 26.62
N GLY A 21 11.49 -4.17 27.93
CA GLY A 21 11.36 -2.91 28.68
C GLY A 21 12.28 -1.75 28.25
N ARG A 22 13.21 -1.98 27.32
CA ARG A 22 14.08 -0.95 26.75
C ARG A 22 13.75 -0.59 25.31
N GLN A 23 12.82 -1.29 24.67
CA GLN A 23 12.40 -0.98 23.30
C GLN A 23 11.55 0.30 23.31
N TYR A 24 11.86 1.22 22.40
CA TYR A 24 11.26 2.56 22.46
C TYR A 24 9.73 2.53 22.27
N LYS A 25 9.19 1.58 21.49
CA LYS A 25 7.74 1.43 21.29
C LYS A 25 6.98 1.23 22.61
N PHE A 26 7.52 0.47 23.56
CA PHE A 26 6.90 0.29 24.87
C PHE A 26 7.02 1.55 25.74
N ARG A 27 8.12 2.30 25.63
CA ARG A 27 8.26 3.60 26.31
C ARG A 27 7.31 4.66 25.75
N VAL A 28 7.08 4.66 24.43
CA VAL A 28 6.08 5.52 23.79
C VAL A 28 4.67 5.12 24.24
N SER A 29 4.36 3.82 24.27
CA SER A 29 3.10 3.29 24.78
C SER A 29 2.83 3.74 26.22
N GLU A 30 3.81 3.57 27.11
CA GLU A 30 3.74 3.97 28.52
C GLU A 30 3.61 5.49 28.66
N GLY A 31 4.48 6.26 28.00
CA GLY A 31 4.49 7.72 28.10
C GLY A 31 3.24 8.40 27.55
N LEU A 32 2.57 7.79 26.57
CA LEU A 32 1.29 8.28 26.03
C LEU A 32 0.07 7.68 26.75
N ASN A 33 0.27 6.74 27.69
CA ASN A 33 -0.78 5.93 28.30
C ASN A 33 -1.70 5.28 27.25
N ARG A 34 -1.10 4.71 26.20
CA ARG A 34 -1.80 4.07 25.08
C ARG A 34 -1.30 2.63 24.92
N PRO A 35 -2.06 1.61 25.35
CA PRO A 35 -1.60 0.23 25.25
C PRO A 35 -1.46 -0.22 23.79
N ILE A 36 -0.41 -1.00 23.52
CA ILE A 36 -0.22 -1.63 22.20
C ILE A 36 -1.20 -2.80 22.07
N VAL A 37 -2.08 -2.75 21.06
CA VAL A 37 -3.02 -3.83 20.75
C VAL A 37 -2.54 -4.74 19.63
N HIS A 38 -1.71 -4.22 18.73
CA HIS A 38 -1.02 -5.00 17.71
C HIS A 38 0.42 -4.52 17.56
N ASP A 39 1.36 -5.47 17.54
CA ASP A 39 2.79 -5.23 17.32
C ASP A 39 3.26 -6.09 16.14
N PHE A 40 3.39 -5.46 14.98
CA PHE A 40 3.84 -6.11 13.74
C PHE A 40 5.34 -5.92 13.50
N ALA A 41 6.04 -5.25 14.40
CA ALA A 41 7.47 -5.02 14.24
C ALA A 41 8.22 -6.35 14.31
N ALA A 42 9.06 -6.62 13.31
CA ALA A 42 9.94 -7.78 13.33
C ALA A 42 11.29 -7.49 12.65
N ASN A 43 12.29 -8.28 13.01
CA ASN A 43 13.57 -8.26 12.32
C ASN A 43 13.38 -8.51 10.83
N ASN A 44 14.18 -7.84 10.01
CA ASN A 44 14.17 -7.94 8.55
C ASN A 44 12.89 -7.48 7.85
N ASN A 45 11.83 -7.07 8.56
CA ASN A 45 10.66 -6.52 7.88
C ASN A 45 11.00 -5.23 7.14
N CYS A 46 10.50 -5.15 5.92
CA CYS A 46 10.53 -4.00 5.02
C CYS A 46 9.14 -3.36 4.94
N ALA A 47 9.04 -2.24 4.21
CA ALA A 47 7.77 -1.52 4.07
C ALA A 47 6.66 -2.37 3.43
N ALA A 48 6.97 -3.21 2.44
CA ALA A 48 5.99 -4.11 1.83
C ALA A 48 5.46 -5.15 2.81
N ASP A 49 6.33 -5.75 3.65
CA ASP A 49 5.90 -6.72 4.66
C ASP A 49 4.94 -6.07 5.67
N GLN A 50 5.25 -4.84 6.09
CA GLN A 50 4.40 -4.08 7.01
C GLN A 50 3.08 -3.62 6.36
N ALA A 51 3.10 -3.24 5.08
CA ALA A 51 1.89 -2.86 4.34
C ALA A 51 0.89 -4.03 4.23
N GLN A 52 1.35 -5.28 4.13
CA GLN A 52 0.47 -6.46 4.18
C GLN A 52 -0.28 -6.56 5.52
N PHE A 53 0.41 -6.31 6.64
CA PHE A 53 -0.25 -6.25 7.95
C PHE A 53 -1.17 -5.03 8.09
N GLY A 54 -0.79 -3.89 7.49
CA GLY A 54 -1.62 -2.69 7.46
C GLY A 54 -2.98 -2.92 6.80
N LEU A 55 -3.03 -3.78 5.78
CA LEU A 55 -4.27 -4.18 5.11
C LEU A 55 -5.19 -5.05 5.99
N SER A 56 -4.63 -5.89 6.85
CA SER A 56 -5.40 -6.85 7.64
C SER A 56 -5.99 -6.27 8.92
N VAL A 57 -5.54 -5.10 9.35
CA VAL A 57 -6.04 -4.42 10.56
C VAL A 57 -6.80 -3.16 10.17
N PRO A 58 -8.12 -3.09 10.33
CA PRO A 58 -8.86 -1.86 10.14
C PRO A 58 -8.37 -0.74 11.07
N PRO A 59 -8.33 0.53 10.64
CA PRO A 59 -8.13 1.64 11.55
C PRO A 59 -9.33 1.79 12.48
N GLU A 60 -9.08 2.00 13.77
CA GLU A 60 -10.11 2.26 14.79
C GLU A 60 -10.12 3.74 15.19
N PRO A 61 -11.28 4.30 15.60
CA PRO A 61 -11.33 5.61 16.21
C PRO A 61 -10.35 5.72 17.40
N ASP A 62 -9.69 6.86 17.53
CA ASP A 62 -8.72 7.16 18.59
C ASP A 62 -7.48 6.24 18.66
N GLN A 63 -7.27 5.35 17.70
CA GLN A 63 -6.08 4.50 17.64
C GLN A 63 -4.87 5.26 17.08
N LEU A 64 -3.74 5.18 17.79
CA LEU A 64 -2.47 5.72 17.31
C LEU A 64 -1.74 4.65 16.48
N SER A 65 -1.24 5.03 15.30
CA SER A 65 -0.35 4.16 14.52
C SER A 65 1.09 4.64 14.64
N LEU A 66 1.97 3.81 15.22
CA LEU A 66 3.41 4.04 15.24
C LEU A 66 4.04 3.31 14.07
N ILE A 67 4.55 4.04 13.09
CA ILE A 67 5.18 3.49 11.89
C ILE A 67 6.65 3.90 11.87
N MET A 68 7.55 2.94 12.03
CA MET A 68 8.99 3.14 11.85
C MET A 68 9.57 1.94 11.12
N VAL A 69 9.58 2.06 9.79
CA VAL A 69 10.03 1.05 8.83
C VAL A 69 10.87 1.75 7.76
N GLY A 70 11.85 1.05 7.21
CA GLY A 70 12.65 1.53 6.08
C GLY A 70 14.14 1.28 6.24
N LEU A 71 14.63 0.89 7.44
CA LEU A 71 16.04 0.55 7.62
C LEU A 71 16.42 -0.66 6.75
N ASN A 72 15.59 -1.70 6.75
CA ASN A 72 15.85 -2.90 5.97
C ASN A 72 15.69 -2.65 4.47
N ASP A 73 14.71 -1.84 4.07
CA ASP A 73 14.57 -1.38 2.68
C ASP A 73 15.84 -0.63 2.25
N ALA A 74 16.31 0.35 3.02
CA ALA A 74 17.54 1.09 2.70
C ALA A 74 18.78 0.19 2.62
N ARG A 75 18.88 -0.80 3.51
CA ARG A 75 19.99 -1.77 3.50
C ARG A 75 20.01 -2.65 2.24
N ILE A 76 18.85 -2.99 1.68
CA ILE A 76 18.72 -3.93 0.55
C ILE A 76 18.67 -3.19 -0.78
N TYR A 77 17.89 -2.12 -0.85
CA TYR A 77 17.69 -1.32 -2.04
C TYR A 77 18.86 -0.38 -2.29
N GLY A 78 19.57 0.04 -1.23
CA GLY A 78 20.72 0.93 -1.32
C GLY A 78 20.37 2.22 -2.06
N ASP A 79 21.22 2.60 -3.01
CA ASP A 79 21.07 3.80 -3.83
C ASP A 79 20.31 3.56 -5.16
N ASP A 80 19.74 2.36 -5.36
CA ASP A 80 18.95 2.08 -6.55
C ASP A 80 17.64 2.86 -6.53
N ARG A 81 17.52 3.83 -7.44
CA ARG A 81 16.35 4.71 -7.52
C ARG A 81 15.05 3.96 -7.78
N VAL A 82 15.05 2.89 -8.56
CA VAL A 82 13.84 2.12 -8.88
C VAL A 82 13.35 1.41 -7.62
N LEU A 83 14.26 0.80 -6.88
CA LEU A 83 13.94 0.11 -5.63
C LEU A 83 13.53 1.09 -4.52
N GLN A 84 14.15 2.27 -4.45
CA GLN A 84 13.70 3.35 -3.56
C GLN A 84 12.25 3.79 -3.87
N HIS A 85 11.85 3.84 -5.15
CA HIS A 85 10.46 4.13 -5.51
C HIS A 85 9.50 3.01 -5.10
N CYS A 86 9.93 1.74 -5.11
CA CYS A 86 9.15 0.64 -4.55
C CYS A 86 8.93 0.84 -3.03
N TYR A 87 9.99 1.11 -2.27
CA TYR A 87 9.90 1.45 -0.85
C TYR A 87 8.92 2.60 -0.59
N GLU A 88 9.04 3.72 -1.31
CA GLU A 88 8.15 4.87 -1.13
C GLU A 88 6.68 4.53 -1.33
N ARG A 89 6.37 3.72 -2.35
CA ARG A 89 4.99 3.30 -2.64
C ARG A 89 4.44 2.34 -1.60
N PHE A 90 5.27 1.42 -1.09
CA PHE A 90 4.89 0.50 -0.01
C PHE A 90 4.66 1.24 1.30
N LEU A 91 5.58 2.14 1.68
CA LEU A 91 5.44 2.97 2.87
C LEU A 91 4.20 3.87 2.76
N ARG A 92 3.99 4.50 1.60
CA ARG A 92 2.80 5.32 1.36
C ARG A 92 1.52 4.51 1.50
N ARG A 93 1.50 3.25 1.03
CA ARG A 93 0.36 2.36 1.21
C ARG A 93 0.08 2.05 2.68
N LEU A 94 1.11 1.66 3.42
CA LEU A 94 1.01 1.43 4.87
C LEU A 94 0.42 2.64 5.60
N ILE A 95 0.93 3.84 5.31
CA ILE A 95 0.42 5.09 5.90
C ILE A 95 -1.05 5.30 5.50
N ALA A 96 -1.36 5.24 4.21
CA ALA A 96 -2.70 5.49 3.70
C ALA A 96 -3.75 4.54 4.31
N ASP A 97 -3.42 3.27 4.50
CA ASP A 97 -4.33 2.31 5.13
C ASP A 97 -4.66 2.64 6.59
N ARG A 98 -3.86 3.51 7.26
CA ARG A 98 -4.15 4.02 8.61
C ARG A 98 -4.96 5.31 8.63
N PHE A 99 -4.90 6.12 7.56
CA PHE A 99 -5.38 7.51 7.58
C PHE A 99 -6.47 7.83 6.54
N LEU A 100 -6.59 7.08 5.45
CA LEU A 100 -7.62 7.34 4.45
C LEU A 100 -8.99 6.98 5.02
N ALA A 101 -9.83 8.00 5.20
CA ALA A 101 -11.17 7.86 5.76
C ALA A 101 -12.08 6.96 4.91
N ARG A 102 -11.89 6.97 3.58
CA ARG A 102 -12.65 6.17 2.63
C ARG A 102 -11.72 5.61 1.56
N ARG A 103 -11.93 4.34 1.23
CA ARG A 103 -11.32 3.62 0.11
C ARG A 103 -12.47 2.94 -0.63
N VAL A 104 -12.46 2.98 -1.95
CA VAL A 104 -13.41 2.22 -2.77
C VAL A 104 -12.64 1.04 -3.34
N VAL A 105 -12.81 -0.15 -2.75
CA VAL A 105 -11.97 -1.28 -3.14
C VAL A 105 -12.39 -1.86 -4.48
N ALA A 106 -11.46 -2.47 -5.20
CA ALA A 106 -11.70 -3.00 -6.54
C ALA A 106 -12.84 -4.02 -6.57
N ARG A 107 -12.99 -4.80 -5.50
CA ARG A 107 -14.10 -5.77 -5.31
C ARG A 107 -15.42 -5.16 -4.85
N ASP A 108 -15.47 -3.87 -4.52
CA ASP A 108 -16.74 -3.23 -4.11
C ASP A 108 -17.73 -3.21 -5.27
N GLY A 109 -19.02 -3.37 -4.94
CA GLY A 109 -20.12 -3.28 -5.91
C GLY A 109 -20.28 -1.90 -6.54
N ILE A 110 -19.76 -0.85 -5.90
CA ILE A 110 -19.75 0.52 -6.45
C ILE A 110 -18.62 0.77 -7.46
N MET A 111 -17.63 -0.13 -7.55
CA MET A 111 -16.56 -0.08 -8.55
C MET A 111 -17.10 -0.64 -9.87
N GLN A 112 -17.44 0.23 -10.80
CA GLN A 112 -17.96 -0.15 -12.12
C GLN A 112 -16.81 -0.69 -12.97
N LYS A 113 -16.89 -1.94 -13.39
CA LYS A 113 -15.84 -2.60 -14.16
C LYS A 113 -16.34 -2.97 -15.55
N ALA A 114 -15.49 -2.75 -16.55
CA ALA A 114 -15.68 -3.22 -17.93
C ALA A 114 -14.47 -4.04 -18.36
N GLY A 115 -14.69 -5.05 -19.20
CA GLY A 115 -13.70 -6.08 -19.51
C GLY A 115 -13.60 -7.15 -18.42
N TYR A 116 -12.68 -8.08 -18.59
CA TYR A 116 -12.46 -9.20 -17.70
C TYR A 116 -11.61 -8.81 -16.49
N TRP A 117 -12.16 -9.07 -15.30
CA TRP A 117 -11.50 -8.90 -14.01
C TRP A 117 -11.74 -10.12 -13.13
N TRP A 118 -10.74 -10.52 -12.36
CA TRP A 118 -10.88 -11.61 -11.38
C TRP A 118 -10.15 -11.28 -10.08
N ASP A 119 -10.44 -12.04 -9.04
CA ASP A 119 -9.91 -11.81 -7.71
C ASP A 119 -8.39 -12.04 -7.64
N VAL A 120 -7.67 -11.11 -7.01
CA VAL A 120 -6.28 -11.32 -6.61
C VAL A 120 -6.22 -12.36 -5.47
N GLU A 121 -5.31 -13.32 -5.52
CA GLU A 121 -5.13 -14.29 -4.44
C GLU A 121 -4.47 -13.70 -3.18
N ALA A 122 -3.67 -12.64 -3.34
CA ALA A 122 -2.87 -12.03 -2.28
C ALA A 122 -3.69 -11.30 -1.19
N ASN A 123 -4.93 -10.88 -1.48
CA ASN A 123 -5.78 -10.17 -0.51
C ASN A 123 -7.27 -10.32 -0.86
N SER A 124 -8.16 -9.78 -0.02
CA SER A 124 -9.62 -9.85 -0.19
C SER A 124 -10.24 -8.62 -0.86
N ILE A 125 -9.43 -7.66 -1.31
CA ILE A 125 -9.92 -6.35 -1.80
C ILE A 125 -9.60 -6.12 -3.28
N GLY A 126 -8.53 -6.74 -3.77
CA GLY A 126 -7.95 -6.44 -5.05
C GLY A 126 -8.48 -7.33 -6.16
N MET A 127 -8.44 -6.79 -7.38
CA MET A 127 -8.78 -7.46 -8.62
C MET A 127 -7.64 -7.34 -9.63
N THR A 128 -7.54 -8.33 -10.50
CA THR A 128 -6.54 -8.41 -11.57
C THR A 128 -7.24 -8.35 -12.91
N SER A 129 -6.59 -7.71 -13.89
CA SER A 129 -6.89 -7.89 -15.30
C SER A 129 -5.61 -7.99 -16.11
N GLU A 130 -5.68 -8.72 -17.23
CA GLU A 130 -4.64 -8.76 -18.26
C GLU A 130 -5.21 -8.40 -19.64
N GLU A 131 -6.48 -7.98 -19.69
CA GLU A 131 -7.14 -7.55 -20.92
C GLU A 131 -6.85 -6.07 -21.18
N GLY A 132 -6.19 -5.78 -22.30
CA GLY A 132 -5.96 -4.40 -22.73
C GLY A 132 -7.28 -3.69 -23.00
N GLY A 133 -7.47 -2.52 -22.38
CA GLY A 133 -8.71 -1.75 -22.44
C GLY A 133 -9.71 -2.04 -21.30
N ALA A 134 -9.48 -3.08 -20.48
CA ALA A 134 -10.29 -3.29 -19.28
C ALA A 134 -10.21 -2.07 -18.37
N SER A 135 -11.34 -1.69 -17.78
CA SER A 135 -11.43 -0.50 -16.94
C SER A 135 -12.17 -0.74 -15.62
N ALA A 136 -11.82 0.04 -14.61
CA ALA A 136 -12.49 0.14 -13.33
C ALA A 136 -12.73 1.62 -13.01
N ARG A 137 -13.97 1.98 -12.66
CA ARG A 137 -14.41 3.37 -12.49
C ARG A 137 -15.19 3.56 -11.20
N THR A 138 -14.98 4.69 -10.55
CA THR A 138 -15.75 5.11 -9.38
C THR A 138 -15.62 6.61 -9.14
N GLU A 139 -16.39 7.13 -8.18
CA GLU A 139 -16.27 8.50 -7.70
C GLU A 139 -15.58 8.52 -6.33
N VAL A 140 -14.61 9.42 -6.19
CA VAL A 140 -13.93 9.71 -4.93
C VAL A 140 -13.91 11.21 -4.70
N SER A 141 -13.58 11.66 -3.50
CA SER A 141 -13.54 13.09 -3.20
C SER A 141 -12.26 13.52 -2.52
N GLY A 142 -11.77 14.70 -2.88
CA GLY A 142 -10.61 15.35 -2.28
C GLY A 142 -9.64 15.91 -3.32
N ARG A 143 -8.67 16.68 -2.83
CA ARG A 143 -7.66 17.37 -3.65
C ARG A 143 -6.52 16.47 -4.16
N SER A 144 -6.50 15.24 -3.66
CA SER A 144 -5.52 14.21 -3.95
C SER A 144 -6.24 12.88 -4.14
N ILE A 145 -5.86 12.15 -5.19
CA ILE A 145 -6.42 10.84 -5.52
C ILE A 145 -5.30 9.82 -5.37
N TYR A 146 -5.63 8.68 -4.76
CA TYR A 146 -4.67 7.62 -4.48
C TYR A 146 -5.15 6.33 -5.14
N ILE A 147 -4.26 5.70 -5.90
CA ILE A 147 -4.53 4.42 -6.57
C ILE A 147 -3.74 3.31 -5.87
N GLY A 148 -4.47 2.47 -5.15
CA GLY A 148 -3.97 1.26 -4.50
C GLY A 148 -3.76 0.17 -5.53
N HIS A 149 -2.57 -0.43 -5.54
CA HIS A 149 -2.24 -1.51 -6.47
C HIS A 149 -1.24 -2.47 -5.82
N ILE A 150 -0.97 -3.59 -6.47
CA ILE A 150 0.10 -4.51 -6.04
C ILE A 150 1.26 -4.40 -7.03
N ILE A 151 2.46 -4.19 -6.49
CA ILE A 151 3.71 -4.38 -7.23
C ILE A 151 4.19 -5.80 -6.96
N GLN A 152 4.61 -6.50 -8.01
CA GLN A 152 5.14 -7.86 -7.87
C GLN A 152 6.35 -8.08 -8.79
N ASP A 153 7.40 -8.64 -8.22
CA ASP A 153 8.59 -9.12 -8.89
C ASP A 153 8.28 -10.46 -9.59
N HIS A 154 7.58 -10.36 -10.73
CA HIS A 154 7.26 -11.49 -11.59
C HIS A 154 7.00 -11.03 -13.03
N PRO A 155 7.52 -11.72 -14.07
CA PRO A 155 7.37 -11.30 -15.47
C PRO A 155 5.92 -11.15 -15.95
N ALA A 156 5.00 -11.98 -15.43
CA ALA A 156 3.57 -11.87 -15.75
C ALA A 156 2.87 -10.68 -15.04
N SER A 157 3.53 -9.99 -14.12
CA SER A 157 2.96 -8.92 -13.28
C SER A 157 3.34 -7.51 -13.75
N ARG A 158 3.70 -7.36 -15.02
CA ARG A 158 4.17 -6.11 -15.60
C ARG A 158 3.05 -5.24 -16.18
N GLY A 159 1.81 -5.47 -15.76
CA GLY A 159 0.65 -4.71 -16.24
C GLY A 159 0.79 -3.23 -15.91
N VAL A 160 0.42 -2.39 -16.87
CA VAL A 160 0.35 -0.94 -16.73
C VAL A 160 -1.09 -0.50 -16.97
N ALA A 161 -1.55 0.46 -16.18
CA ALA A 161 -2.82 1.14 -16.39
C ALA A 161 -2.61 2.66 -16.49
N ASP A 162 -3.40 3.29 -17.35
CA ASP A 162 -3.58 4.73 -17.40
C ASP A 162 -4.62 5.13 -16.37
N ILE A 163 -4.39 6.25 -15.69
CA ILE A 163 -5.30 6.85 -14.72
C ILE A 163 -5.92 8.10 -15.34
N TYR A 164 -7.24 8.13 -15.39
CA TYR A 164 -8.03 9.26 -15.84
C TYR A 164 -8.79 9.83 -14.65
N VAL A 165 -8.80 11.15 -14.54
CA VAL A 165 -9.58 11.89 -13.55
C VAL A 165 -10.42 12.90 -14.31
N ASP A 166 -11.74 12.86 -14.10
CA ASP A 166 -12.73 13.67 -14.83
C ASP A 166 -12.56 13.57 -16.36
N GLY A 167 -12.26 12.35 -16.84
CA GLY A 167 -12.03 12.05 -18.25
C GLY A 167 -10.65 12.44 -18.80
N VAL A 168 -9.78 13.08 -18.00
CA VAL A 168 -8.44 13.51 -18.42
C VAL A 168 -7.36 12.56 -17.91
N LYS A 169 -6.50 12.07 -18.81
CA LYS A 169 -5.35 11.24 -18.43
C LYS A 169 -4.41 12.04 -17.52
N THR A 170 -4.29 11.62 -16.27
CA THR A 170 -3.45 12.26 -15.25
C THR A 170 -2.09 11.57 -15.12
N GLY A 171 -2.03 10.27 -15.36
CA GLY A 171 -0.76 9.55 -15.34
C GLY A 171 -0.92 8.04 -15.50
N THR A 172 0.05 7.29 -15.02
CA THR A 172 0.09 5.83 -15.15
C THR A 172 0.48 5.16 -13.83
N VAL A 173 0.01 3.93 -13.66
CA VAL A 173 0.37 3.04 -12.54
C VAL A 173 0.82 1.71 -13.12
N SER A 174 1.84 1.10 -12.49
CA SER A 174 2.39 -0.18 -12.94
C SER A 174 2.49 -1.15 -11.76
N SER A 175 2.16 -2.41 -12.03
CA SER A 175 2.39 -3.55 -11.13
C SER A 175 3.80 -4.14 -11.24
N ASP A 176 4.66 -3.59 -12.11
CA ASP A 176 5.99 -4.15 -12.40
C ASP A 176 6.96 -3.95 -11.21
N GLY A 177 7.36 -5.06 -10.60
CA GLY A 177 8.42 -5.11 -9.58
C GLY A 177 9.68 -5.84 -10.05
N THR A 178 9.82 -6.14 -11.35
CA THR A 178 10.88 -7.02 -11.89
C THR A 178 12.29 -6.45 -11.83
N ALA A 179 12.43 -5.19 -11.39
CA ALA A 179 13.72 -4.60 -11.03
C ALA A 179 14.27 -5.14 -9.70
N GLY A 180 13.57 -6.05 -9.03
CA GLY A 180 14.00 -6.66 -7.76
C GLY A 180 13.30 -6.05 -6.55
N CYS A 181 12.02 -5.68 -6.65
CA CYS A 181 11.22 -5.17 -5.53
C CYS A 181 10.81 -6.29 -4.55
N THR A 182 11.79 -7.09 -4.12
CA THR A 182 11.68 -8.19 -3.16
C THR A 182 12.19 -7.75 -1.79
N THR A 183 11.50 -8.10 -0.71
CA THR A 183 11.88 -7.68 0.66
C THR A 183 13.02 -8.54 1.23
N ALA A 184 13.58 -8.11 2.36
CA ALA A 184 14.57 -8.93 3.10
C ALA A 184 14.05 -10.30 3.52
N GLN A 185 12.73 -10.41 3.71
CA GLN A 185 12.04 -11.64 4.07
C GLN A 185 11.77 -12.54 2.85
N GLY A 186 12.15 -12.10 1.65
CA GLY A 186 11.91 -12.82 0.40
C GLY A 186 10.50 -12.61 -0.16
N LEU A 187 9.73 -11.65 0.36
CA LEU A 187 8.41 -11.34 -0.18
C LEU A 187 8.57 -10.63 -1.53
N SER A 188 8.11 -11.26 -2.60
CA SER A 188 8.24 -10.76 -3.98
C SER A 188 7.05 -9.92 -4.45
N TYR A 189 6.14 -9.54 -3.55
CA TYR A 189 5.00 -8.69 -3.87
C TYR A 189 4.59 -7.82 -2.68
N GLY A 190 4.03 -6.65 -2.94
CA GLY A 190 3.64 -5.72 -1.87
C GLY A 190 2.46 -4.82 -2.27
N PRO A 191 1.59 -4.46 -1.31
CA PRO A 191 0.58 -3.43 -1.50
C PRO A 191 1.30 -2.08 -1.65
N ALA A 192 0.97 -1.38 -2.73
CA ALA A 192 1.58 -0.12 -3.14
C ALA A 192 0.52 0.98 -3.31
N LEU A 193 0.98 2.23 -3.29
CA LEU A 193 0.12 3.38 -3.49
C LEU A 193 0.78 4.45 -4.37
N THR A 194 0.08 4.84 -5.43
CA THR A 194 0.45 6.00 -6.25
C THR A 194 -0.47 7.16 -5.91
N ARG A 195 0.12 8.35 -5.75
CA ARG A 195 -0.59 9.60 -5.41
C ARG A 195 -0.64 10.49 -6.65
N PHE A 196 -1.80 11.06 -6.92
CA PHE A 196 -2.06 12.09 -7.91
C PHE A 196 -2.59 13.32 -7.17
N ASP A 197 -2.04 14.50 -7.44
CA ASP A 197 -2.33 15.75 -6.73
C ASP A 197 -2.70 16.87 -7.71
N GLY A 198 -3.20 17.97 -7.17
CA GLY A 198 -3.46 19.20 -7.92
C GLY A 198 -4.91 19.35 -8.35
N PHE A 199 -5.81 18.56 -7.79
CA PHE A 199 -7.24 18.65 -8.05
C PHE A 199 -7.91 19.71 -7.18
N ALA A 200 -9.07 20.18 -7.64
CA ALA A 200 -9.95 20.98 -6.81
C ALA A 200 -10.45 20.14 -5.62
N ASP A 201 -10.95 20.82 -4.58
CA ASP A 201 -11.67 20.08 -3.54
C ASP A 201 -13.07 19.75 -4.06
N GLY A 202 -13.48 18.48 -3.99
CA GLY A 202 -14.75 18.03 -4.54
C GLY A 202 -14.76 16.56 -4.93
N SER A 203 -15.84 16.14 -5.60
CA SER A 203 -15.97 14.80 -6.18
C SER A 203 -15.30 14.76 -7.54
N HIS A 204 -14.66 13.63 -7.84
CA HIS A 204 -13.96 13.35 -9.09
C HIS A 204 -14.32 11.95 -9.59
N GLU A 205 -14.60 11.84 -10.89
CA GLU A 205 -14.69 10.53 -11.54
C GLU A 205 -13.28 10.02 -11.79
N VAL A 206 -12.98 8.82 -11.30
CA VAL A 206 -11.69 8.15 -11.49
C VAL A 206 -11.89 6.92 -12.34
N GLU A 207 -11.13 6.80 -13.42
CA GLU A 207 -11.03 5.61 -14.24
C GLU A 207 -9.59 5.09 -14.25
N VAL A 208 -9.44 3.81 -13.91
CA VAL A 208 -8.22 3.03 -14.15
C VAL A 208 -8.43 2.19 -15.39
N ARG A 209 -7.60 2.36 -16.42
CA ARG A 209 -7.71 1.62 -17.68
C ARG A 209 -6.42 0.85 -17.99
N VAL A 210 -6.51 -0.47 -18.07
CA VAL A 210 -5.38 -1.35 -18.39
C VAL A 210 -4.91 -1.09 -19.82
N VAL A 211 -3.60 -0.91 -19.99
CA VAL A 211 -2.96 -0.59 -21.27
C VAL A 211 -2.20 -1.79 -21.82
N THR A 212 -1.60 -2.60 -20.96
CA THR A 212 -0.71 -3.69 -21.37
C THR A 212 -1.47 -5.01 -21.51
N PRO A 213 -1.81 -5.48 -22.73
CA PRO A 213 -2.44 -6.78 -22.90
C PRO A 213 -1.49 -7.91 -22.53
N GLY A 214 -2.01 -8.97 -21.91
CA GLY A 214 -1.27 -10.18 -21.54
C GLY A 214 -0.35 -10.03 -20.32
N ALA A 215 -0.33 -8.87 -19.67
CA ALA A 215 0.38 -8.65 -18.42
C ALA A 215 -0.59 -8.23 -17.32
N ARG A 216 -0.48 -8.87 -16.16
CA ARG A 216 -1.40 -8.67 -15.03
C ARG A 216 -1.18 -7.31 -14.40
N PHE A 217 -2.19 -6.46 -14.46
CA PHE A 217 -2.33 -5.27 -13.63
C PHE A 217 -3.21 -5.62 -12.42
N ARG A 218 -2.79 -5.25 -11.22
CA ARG A 218 -3.48 -5.57 -9.96
C ARG A 218 -3.93 -4.30 -9.25
N LEU A 219 -5.24 -4.07 -9.23
CA LEU A 219 -5.89 -2.94 -8.58
C LEU A 219 -6.39 -3.35 -7.19
N ASP A 220 -6.13 -2.54 -6.17
CA ASP A 220 -6.72 -2.70 -4.84
C ASP A 220 -7.86 -1.72 -4.58
N TYR A 221 -7.68 -0.42 -4.87
CA TYR A 221 -8.67 0.65 -4.70
C TYR A 221 -8.29 1.92 -5.45
#